data_AF-A0A182N6K8-F1
#
_entry.id   AF-A0A182N6K8-F1
#
_cell.length_a   1.000
_cell.length_b   1.000
_cell.length_c   1.000
_cell.angle_alpha   90.00
_cell.angle_beta   90.00
_cell.angle_gamma   90.00
#
_symmetry.space_group_name_H-M   'P 1'
#
loop_
_entity.id
_entity.type
_entity.pdbx_description
1 polymer ?
#
loop_
_entity_poly.entity_id
_entity_poly.type
_entity_poly.pdbx_seq_one_letter_code
_entity_poly.pdbx_strand_id
1 'polypeptide(L)'
;MPCWCRPRTCPDILRHVPAFTVQAAHQPCVIVWPPCPIALFRVRRPRASCFRRFFLRGDIPIGRECGPRGVKHCIKWHTPPEQLNYQRYLPLFFDGLRESTFPYREFARHGVCDMLAAGTERQAMAAIIVTTIIYKQSQLTWLLLLLTLVHL
;
A
#
# COMPACT_ATOMS: atom_id res chain seq x y z
N MET A 1 -21.57 -30.90 27.66
CA MET A 1 -22.86 -31.35 27.10
C MET A 1 -22.61 -32.60 26.27
N PRO A 2 -23.32 -33.71 26.52
CA PRO A 2 -23.09 -34.97 25.81
C PRO A 2 -23.59 -34.86 24.37
N CYS A 3 -22.80 -35.35 23.42
CA CYS A 3 -23.19 -35.49 22.02
C CYS A 3 -24.45 -36.38 21.90
N TRP A 4 -25.48 -35.91 21.20
CA TRP A 4 -26.72 -36.67 20.94
C TRP A 4 -26.58 -37.75 19.86
N CYS A 5 -25.40 -38.35 19.73
CA CYS A 5 -25.20 -39.54 18.92
C CYS A 5 -25.87 -40.71 19.66
N ARG A 6 -27.02 -41.23 19.18
CA ARG A 6 -27.57 -42.49 19.71
C ARG A 6 -26.51 -43.61 19.62
N PRO A 7 -26.55 -44.58 20.56
CA PRO A 7 -25.34 -45.18 21.10
C PRO A 7 -24.73 -46.20 20.14
N ARG A 8 -23.40 -46.12 19.93
CA ARG A 8 -22.44 -47.17 20.37
C ARG A 8 -20.98 -46.99 19.97
N THR A 9 -20.59 -45.99 19.19
CA THR A 9 -19.16 -45.70 18.96
C THR A 9 -18.96 -44.23 18.59
N CYS A 10 -18.91 -43.32 19.57
CA CYS A 10 -18.12 -42.11 19.35
C CYS A 10 -16.67 -42.58 19.34
N PRO A 11 -15.92 -42.45 18.22
CA PRO A 11 -14.55 -42.91 18.20
C PRO A 11 -13.73 -42.11 19.21
N ASP A 12 -12.87 -42.79 19.98
CA ASP A 12 -11.93 -42.13 20.90
C ASP A 12 -11.02 -41.12 20.15
N ILE A 13 -10.89 -41.29 18.83
CA ILE A 13 -10.21 -40.39 17.92
C ILE A 13 -11.25 -39.63 17.09
N LEU A 14 -11.39 -38.33 17.35
CA LEU A 14 -12.24 -37.45 16.56
C LEU A 14 -11.58 -37.17 15.20
N ARG A 15 -12.34 -37.32 14.11
CA ARG A 15 -11.86 -36.94 12.78
C ARG A 15 -11.81 -35.44 12.61
N HIS A 16 -10.90 -34.96 11.78
CA HIS A 16 -10.83 -33.57 11.41
C HIS A 16 -11.59 -33.27 10.12
N VAL A 17 -12.32 -32.14 10.09
CA VAL A 17 -12.98 -31.64 8.87
C VAL A 17 -12.59 -30.19 8.59
N PRO A 18 -12.58 -29.75 7.32
CA PRO A 18 -12.39 -28.35 6.98
C PRO A 18 -13.56 -27.48 7.49
N ALA A 19 -13.24 -26.26 7.91
CA ALA A 19 -14.23 -25.25 8.28
C ALA A 19 -15.22 -24.96 7.14
N PHE A 20 -16.41 -24.48 7.49
CA PHE A 20 -17.47 -24.04 6.56
C PHE A 20 -18.02 -25.12 5.63
N THR A 21 -17.93 -26.40 6.02
CA THR A 21 -18.56 -27.52 5.29
C THR A 21 -19.83 -28.02 5.97
N VAL A 22 -20.72 -28.67 5.22
CA VAL A 22 -21.94 -29.31 5.75
C VAL A 22 -21.59 -30.31 6.87
N GLN A 23 -20.43 -30.97 6.75
CA GLN A 23 -19.89 -31.88 7.76
C GLN A 23 -19.56 -31.15 9.07
N ALA A 24 -18.93 -29.98 9.00
CA ALA A 24 -18.64 -29.14 10.17
C ALA A 24 -19.92 -28.61 10.85
N ALA A 25 -21.00 -28.40 10.09
CA ALA A 25 -22.26 -27.82 10.60
C ALA A 25 -23.22 -28.85 11.21
N HIS A 26 -23.33 -30.05 10.61
CA HIS A 26 -24.39 -31.01 10.94
C HIS A 26 -23.91 -32.24 11.72
N GLN A 27 -22.61 -32.47 11.85
CA GLN A 27 -22.08 -33.69 12.44
C GLN A 27 -21.60 -33.45 13.88
N PRO A 28 -22.23 -34.09 14.88
CA PRO A 28 -21.69 -34.13 16.23
C PRO A 28 -20.39 -34.96 16.25
N CYS A 29 -19.43 -34.61 17.12
CA CYS A 29 -18.14 -35.31 17.31
C CYS A 29 -17.14 -35.19 16.14
N VAL A 30 -16.78 -33.96 15.77
CA VAL A 30 -15.77 -33.66 14.75
C VAL A 30 -14.90 -32.48 15.21
N ILE A 31 -13.59 -32.54 14.95
CA ILE A 31 -12.69 -31.38 15.16
C ILE A 31 -12.65 -30.56 13.87
N VAL A 32 -13.01 -29.29 13.95
CA VAL A 32 -12.95 -28.39 12.79
C VAL A 32 -11.54 -27.78 12.71
N TRP A 33 -10.88 -27.92 11.56
CA TRP A 33 -9.65 -27.18 11.31
C TRP A 33 -9.96 -25.68 11.26
N PRO A 34 -9.23 -24.83 11.99
CA PRO A 34 -9.36 -23.40 11.79
C PRO A 34 -9.04 -23.07 10.33
N PRO A 35 -9.77 -22.14 9.70
CA PRO A 35 -9.43 -21.70 8.36
C PRO A 35 -8.00 -21.17 8.34
N CYS A 36 -7.29 -21.37 7.22
CA CYS A 36 -5.94 -20.83 7.05
C CYS A 36 -5.94 -19.35 7.43
N PRO A 37 -5.08 -18.92 8.38
CA PRO A 37 -5.10 -17.55 8.85
C PRO A 37 -4.71 -16.61 7.69
N ILE A 38 -5.70 -15.91 7.15
CA ILE A 38 -5.48 -14.89 6.15
C ILE A 38 -4.89 -13.69 6.88
N ALA A 39 -3.68 -13.31 6.48
CA ALA A 39 -2.95 -12.20 7.09
C ALA A 39 -3.50 -10.83 6.64
N LEU A 40 -4.82 -10.62 6.70
CA LEU A 40 -5.52 -9.39 6.30
C LEU A 40 -4.97 -8.16 7.04
N PHE A 41 -4.67 -8.31 8.34
CA PHE A 41 -4.18 -7.23 9.19
C PHE A 41 -2.64 -7.18 9.30
N ARG A 42 -1.92 -8.03 8.58
CA ARG A 42 -0.45 -8.01 8.63
C ARG A 42 0.07 -6.82 7.83
N VAL A 43 0.71 -5.88 8.53
CA VAL A 43 1.38 -4.74 7.91
C VAL A 43 2.39 -5.24 6.88
N ARG A 44 2.20 -4.86 5.61
CA ARG A 44 3.13 -5.18 4.53
C ARG A 44 4.23 -4.14 4.51
N ARG A 45 5.49 -4.59 4.35
CA ARG A 45 6.60 -3.66 4.11
C ARG A 45 6.36 -2.95 2.78
N PRO A 46 6.35 -1.61 2.73
CA PRO A 46 6.22 -0.90 1.47
C PRO A 46 7.41 -1.23 0.56
N ARG A 47 7.14 -1.42 -0.74
CA ARG A 47 8.19 -1.56 -1.75
C ARG A 47 8.94 -0.24 -1.87
N ALA A 48 10.24 -0.30 -2.15
CA ALA A 48 11.06 0.89 -2.38
C ALA A 48 10.45 1.77 -3.47
N SER A 49 10.28 3.05 -3.15
CA SER A 49 9.61 3.99 -4.06
C SER A 49 10.45 4.31 -5.30
N CYS A 50 9.79 4.75 -6.37
CA CYS A 50 10.47 5.42 -7.46
C CYS A 50 11.14 6.69 -6.94
N PHE A 51 10.46 7.44 -6.04
CA PHE A 51 11.05 8.59 -5.35
C PHE A 51 12.43 8.30 -4.77
N ARG A 52 12.58 7.22 -4.00
CA ARG A 52 13.87 6.83 -3.40
C ARG A 52 14.97 6.60 -4.45
N ARG A 53 14.63 6.01 -5.60
CA ARG A 53 15.58 5.82 -6.71
C ARG A 53 16.01 7.15 -7.33
N PHE A 54 15.07 8.04 -7.64
CA PHE A 54 15.37 9.36 -8.21
C PHE A 54 16.11 10.26 -7.22
N PHE A 55 15.78 10.17 -5.94
CA PHE A 55 16.47 10.89 -4.86
C PHE A 55 17.94 10.46 -4.76
N LEU A 56 18.22 9.16 -4.73
CA LEU A 56 19.58 8.63 -4.68
C LEU A 56 20.40 8.97 -5.94
N ARG A 57 19.73 9.12 -7.08
CA ARG A 57 20.35 9.55 -8.34
C ARG A 57 20.69 11.04 -8.35
N GLY A 58 19.99 11.86 -7.55
CA GLY A 58 20.15 13.32 -7.55
C GLY A 58 19.30 14.05 -8.59
N ASP A 59 18.29 13.38 -9.17
CA ASP A 59 17.41 13.96 -10.20
C ASP A 59 16.32 14.89 -9.60
N ILE A 60 16.17 14.89 -8.27
CA ILE A 60 15.13 15.66 -7.58
C ILE A 60 15.74 16.99 -7.11
N PRO A 61 15.17 18.15 -7.46
CA PRO A 61 15.71 19.46 -7.14
C PRO A 61 15.42 19.88 -5.68
N ILE A 62 15.63 18.95 -4.74
CA ILE A 62 15.48 19.17 -3.29
C ILE A 62 16.72 18.60 -2.58
N GLY A 63 17.26 19.36 -1.65
CA GLY A 63 18.52 19.06 -0.97
C GLY A 63 18.46 19.37 0.51
N ARG A 64 19.48 18.90 1.22
CA ARG A 64 19.65 19.20 2.65
C ARG A 64 20.48 20.47 2.82
N GLU A 65 19.97 21.47 3.52
CA GLU A 65 20.74 22.62 3.97
C GLU A 65 20.95 22.55 5.48
N CYS A 66 22.16 22.15 5.90
CA CYS A 66 22.56 22.19 7.30
C CYS A 66 23.13 23.56 7.63
N GLY A 67 22.30 24.44 8.21
CA GLY A 67 22.81 25.61 8.92
C GLY A 67 23.58 25.23 10.19
N PRO A 68 24.27 26.19 10.84
CA PRO A 68 24.98 25.94 12.10
C PRO A 68 24.02 25.40 13.17
N ARG A 69 24.37 24.22 13.69
CA ARG A 69 23.79 23.41 14.79
C ARG A 69 22.41 23.84 15.32
N GLY A 70 21.36 23.05 15.01
CA GLY A 70 20.13 23.01 15.82
C GLY A 70 18.79 23.11 15.07
N VAL A 71 18.80 23.40 13.76
CA VAL A 71 17.55 23.56 13.00
C VAL A 71 17.00 22.17 12.62
N LYS A 72 15.78 21.86 13.08
CA LYS A 72 15.08 20.57 12.79
C LYS A 72 14.60 20.45 11.33
N HIS A 73 14.63 21.55 10.57
CA HIS A 73 14.15 21.61 9.18
C HIS A 73 15.27 22.11 8.27
N CYS A 74 16.02 21.18 7.70
CA CYS A 74 17.18 21.42 6.83
C CYS A 74 16.82 21.17 5.36
N ILE A 75 15.68 21.64 4.85
CA ILE A 75 15.24 21.36 3.48
C ILE A 75 15.40 22.61 2.63
N LYS A 76 16.14 22.49 1.53
CA LYS A 76 16.37 23.56 0.56
C LYS A 76 15.99 23.08 -0.83
N TRP A 77 15.25 23.93 -1.54
CA TRP A 77 14.96 23.72 -2.95
C TRP A 77 16.11 24.25 -3.81
N HIS A 78 16.59 23.43 -4.75
CA HIS A 78 17.54 23.87 -5.76
C HIS A 78 16.85 24.72 -6.84
N THR A 79 15.58 24.43 -7.11
CA THR A 79 14.71 25.19 -8.00
C THR A 79 13.44 25.54 -7.24
N PRO A 80 13.02 26.82 -7.21
CA PRO A 80 11.83 27.22 -6.47
C PRO A 80 10.61 26.40 -6.92
N PRO A 81 9.72 26.01 -5.99
CA PRO A 81 8.59 25.13 -6.28
C PRO A 81 7.64 25.70 -7.35
N GLU A 82 7.54 27.04 -7.44
CA GLU A 82 6.73 27.77 -8.42
C GLU A 82 7.15 27.51 -9.87
N GLN A 83 8.45 27.30 -10.12
CA GLN A 83 9.01 27.10 -11.46
C GLN A 83 9.16 25.62 -11.81
N LEU A 84 8.72 24.73 -10.92
CA LEU A 84 8.88 23.30 -11.08
C LEU A 84 7.83 22.72 -12.03
N ASN A 85 8.21 21.72 -12.84
CA ASN A 85 7.23 21.00 -13.66
C ASN A 85 6.40 20.04 -12.80
N TYR A 86 5.21 20.49 -12.40
CA TYR A 86 4.26 19.73 -11.59
C TYR A 86 3.89 18.36 -12.19
N GLN A 87 3.79 18.23 -13.52
CA GLN A 87 3.42 16.97 -14.15
C GLN A 87 4.46 15.87 -13.92
N ARG A 88 5.75 16.23 -13.83
CA ARG A 88 6.84 15.27 -13.62
C ARG A 88 7.11 15.02 -12.14
N TYR A 89 7.23 16.09 -11.34
CA TYR A 89 7.72 15.98 -9.98
C TYR A 89 6.61 15.72 -8.97
N LEU A 90 5.41 16.29 -9.13
CA LEU A 90 4.36 16.13 -8.13
C LEU A 90 3.91 14.66 -7.97
N PRO A 91 3.65 13.88 -9.05
CA PRO A 91 3.41 12.44 -8.94
C PRO A 91 4.58 11.67 -8.30
N LEU A 92 5.81 12.09 -8.56
CA LEU A 92 7.02 11.47 -8.00
C LEU A 92 7.09 11.68 -6.47
N PHE A 93 6.79 12.88 -5.98
CA PHE A 93 6.71 13.17 -4.55
C PHE A 93 5.52 12.46 -3.87
N PHE A 94 4.37 12.34 -4.55
CA PHE A 94 3.26 11.50 -4.07
C PHE A 94 3.67 10.03 -3.93
N ASP A 95 4.44 9.48 -4.87
CA ASP A 95 5.00 8.13 -4.75
C ASP A 95 5.98 8.00 -3.57
N GLY A 96 6.61 9.10 -3.15
CA GLY A 96 7.47 9.17 -1.98
C GLY A 96 6.74 9.13 -0.63
N LEU A 97 5.43 9.44 -0.59
CA LEU A 97 4.65 9.43 0.66
C LEU A 97 4.53 8.05 1.31
N ARG A 98 4.78 6.97 0.56
CA ARG A 98 4.83 5.60 1.08
C ARG A 98 6.14 5.27 1.81
N GLU A 99 7.16 6.12 1.70
CA GLU A 99 8.42 5.92 2.41
C GLU A 99 8.25 6.16 3.90
N SER A 100 8.73 5.21 4.70
CA SER A 100 8.72 5.28 6.17
C SER A 100 10.08 5.63 6.76
N THR A 101 11.13 5.65 5.95
CA THR A 101 12.52 5.79 6.38
C THR A 101 13.01 7.24 6.30
N PHE A 102 13.67 7.70 7.36
CA PHE A 102 14.39 8.98 7.37
C PHE A 102 15.65 8.85 6.48
N PRO A 103 15.98 9.81 5.60
CA PRO A 103 15.38 11.15 5.44
C PRO A 103 14.31 11.25 4.34
N TYR A 104 14.06 10.19 3.57
CA TYR A 104 13.21 10.24 2.37
C TYR A 104 11.77 10.61 2.68
N ARG A 105 11.27 10.13 3.82
CA ARG A 105 9.92 10.43 4.32
C ARG A 105 9.72 11.92 4.51
N GLU A 106 10.68 12.59 5.12
CA GLU A 106 10.62 14.01 5.44
C GLU A 106 10.72 14.86 4.17
N PHE A 107 11.63 14.51 3.25
CA PHE A 107 11.72 15.18 1.95
C PHE A 107 10.45 15.03 1.11
N ALA A 108 9.87 13.82 1.08
CA ALA A 108 8.63 13.59 0.35
C ALA A 108 7.47 14.42 0.92
N ARG A 109 7.30 14.42 2.24
CA ARG A 109 6.20 15.14 2.92
C ARG A 109 6.30 16.65 2.76
N HIS A 110 7.44 17.24 3.10
CA HIS A 110 7.62 18.68 2.96
C HIS A 110 7.57 19.09 1.49
N GLY A 111 8.14 18.28 0.59
CA GLY A 111 8.10 18.54 -0.84
C GLY A 111 6.68 18.66 -1.39
N VAL A 112 5.78 17.74 -1.01
CA VAL A 112 4.36 17.81 -1.38
C VAL A 112 3.70 19.07 -0.79
N CYS A 113 3.93 19.38 0.48
CA CYS A 113 3.34 20.55 1.13
C CYS A 113 3.77 21.86 0.44
N ASP A 114 5.07 22.03 0.17
CA ASP A 114 5.62 23.24 -0.46
C ASP A 114 5.11 23.40 -1.89
N MET A 115 5.08 22.32 -2.68
CA MET A 115 4.55 22.38 -4.04
C MET A 115 3.05 22.67 -4.06
N LEU A 116 2.27 22.11 -3.13
CA LEU A 116 0.83 22.41 -3.06
C LEU A 116 0.56 23.84 -2.57
N ALA A 117 1.40 24.39 -1.69
CA ALA A 117 1.30 25.78 -1.24
C ALA A 117 1.69 26.78 -2.34
N ALA A 118 2.69 26.44 -3.17
CA ALA A 118 3.14 27.28 -4.28
C ALA A 118 2.31 27.12 -5.57
N GLY A 119 1.62 25.99 -5.73
CA GLY A 119 0.92 25.63 -6.96
C GLY A 119 -0.45 26.29 -7.08
N THR A 120 -0.86 26.56 -8.33
CA THR A 120 -2.24 26.99 -8.62
C THR A 120 -3.21 25.81 -8.59
N GLU A 121 -4.48 26.04 -8.26
CA GLU A 121 -5.52 25.00 -8.11
C GLU A 121 -5.58 24.02 -9.30
N ARG A 122 -5.45 24.54 -10.53
CA ARG A 122 -5.44 23.74 -11.76
C ARG A 122 -4.30 22.74 -11.84
N GLN A 123 -3.11 23.10 -11.39
CA GLN A 123 -1.92 22.25 -11.47
C GLN A 123 -2.01 21.09 -10.45
N ALA A 124 -2.54 21.38 -9.26
CA ALA A 124 -2.79 20.37 -8.24
C ALA A 124 -3.86 19.36 -8.71
N MET A 125 -4.98 19.85 -9.26
CA MET A 125 -6.05 18.99 -9.78
C MET A 125 -5.58 18.08 -10.91
N ALA A 126 -4.85 18.61 -11.89
CA ALA A 126 -4.37 17.83 -13.03
C ALA A 126 -3.45 16.67 -12.60
N ALA A 127 -2.58 16.88 -11.61
CA ALA A 127 -1.69 15.84 -11.12
C ALA A 127 -2.41 14.76 -10.29
N ILE A 128 -3.44 15.14 -9.52
CA ILE A 128 -4.28 14.19 -8.77
C ILE A 128 -5.08 13.29 -9.72
N ILE A 129 -5.57 13.85 -10.83
CA ILE A 129 -6.26 13.08 -11.87
C ILE A 129 -5.30 12.09 -12.55
N VAL A 130 -4.10 12.53 -12.94
CA VAL A 130 -3.11 11.64 -13.59
C VAL A 130 -2.64 10.53 -12.64
N THR A 131 -2.41 10.83 -11.36
CA THR A 131 -2.03 9.80 -10.37
C THR A 131 -3.16 8.80 -10.14
N THR A 132 -4.41 9.25 -9.95
CA THR A 132 -5.55 8.34 -9.82
C THR A 132 -5.77 7.49 -11.08
N ILE A 133 -5.56 8.02 -12.28
CA ILE A 133 -5.60 7.24 -13.53
C ILE A 133 -4.50 6.19 -13.55
N ILE A 134 -3.25 6.51 -13.22
CA ILE A 134 -2.14 5.53 -13.18
C ILE A 134 -2.45 4.40 -12.18
N TYR A 135 -2.96 4.75 -10.99
CA TYR A 135 -3.32 3.77 -9.96
C TYR A 135 -4.56 2.93 -10.35
N LYS A 136 -5.51 3.49 -11.10
CA LYS A 136 -6.73 2.79 -11.55
C LYS A 136 -6.51 1.97 -12.84
N GLN A 137 -5.64 2.41 -13.74
CA GLN A 137 -5.23 1.68 -14.96
C GLN A 137 -4.62 0.32 -14.59
N SER A 138 -3.85 0.27 -13.49
CA SER A 138 -3.30 -0.98 -12.98
C SER A 138 -4.36 -1.98 -12.50
N GLN A 139 -5.58 -1.57 -12.16
CA GLN A 139 -6.67 -2.49 -11.77
C GLN A 139 -7.46 -2.98 -12.98
N LEU A 140 -7.70 -2.10 -13.95
CA LEU A 140 -8.43 -2.42 -15.18
C LEU A 140 -7.66 -3.37 -16.09
N THR A 141 -6.32 -3.26 -16.14
CA THR A 141 -5.49 -4.19 -16.93
C THR A 141 -5.53 -5.61 -16.41
N TRP A 142 -5.54 -5.83 -15.09
CA TRP A 142 -5.72 -7.16 -14.49
C TRP A 142 -7.10 -7.75 -14.76
N LEU A 143 -8.15 -6.92 -14.73
CA LEU A 143 -9.52 -7.36 -15.03
C LEU A 143 -9.68 -7.75 -16.50
N LEU A 144 -9.09 -6.98 -17.43
CA LEU A 144 -9.10 -7.30 -18.87
C LEU A 144 -8.25 -8.54 -19.19
N LEU A 145 -7.11 -8.72 -18.52
CA LEU A 145 -6.30 -9.94 -18.65
C LEU A 145 -7.03 -11.18 -18.09
N LEU A 146 -7.75 -11.05 -16.97
CA LEU A 146 -8.58 -12.14 -16.44
C LEU A 146 -9.76 -12.48 -17.37
N LEU A 147 -10.44 -11.47 -17.93
CA LEU A 147 -11.54 -11.67 -18.88
C LEU A 147 -11.09 -12.36 -20.18
N THR A 148 -9.91 -11.98 -20.70
CA THR A 148 -9.35 -12.63 -21.89
C THR A 148 -8.88 -14.06 -21.63
N LEU A 149 -8.35 -14.36 -20.44
CA LEU A 149 -7.99 -15.72 -20.02
C LEU A 149 -9.20 -16.63 -19.70
N VAL A 150 -10.38 -16.06 -19.40
CA VAL A 150 -11.62 -16.82 -19.19
C VAL A 150 -12.38 -17.06 -20.51
N HIS A 151 -12.04 -16.33 -21.57
CA HIS A 151 -12.59 -16.52 -22.92
C HIS A 151 -11.69 -17.34 -23.86
N LEU A 152 -10.50 -17.73 -23.39
CA LEU A 152 -9.59 -18.68 -24.03
C LEU A 152 -9.72 -20.04 -23.35
#